data_AF-A0A2T1D3H3-F1
#
_entry.id   AF-A0A2T1D3H3-F1
#
_cell.length_a   1.000
_cell.length_b   1.000
_cell.length_c   1.000
_cell.angle_alpha   90.00
_cell.angle_beta   90.00
_cell.angle_gamma   90.00
#
_symmetry.space_group_name_H-M   'P 1'
#
loop_
_entity.id
_entity.type
_entity.pdbx_description
1 polymer ?
#
loop_
_entity_poly.entity_id
_entity_poly.type
_entity_poly.pdbx_seq_one_letter_code
_entity_poly.pdbx_strand_id
1 'polypeptide(L)'
;MVQSPPPPSISPRQMNLLRIVTTMAWADGELAQEEVDVMLDRLSGMFAADAPQQQRLRQELQDYMMQNIPLEELTPKLQGDEEKKIVLRLGYEVICSSARTPEEEKINAEEAEAYQKLVDLLDLPPETVEQVIAEAQADVCEDESLVDSLARKLEEFMQ
;
A
#
# COMPACT_ATOMS: atom_id res chain seq x y z
N MET A 1 -23.77 16.23 23.75
CA MET A 1 -22.61 16.86 23.09
C MET A 1 -21.96 15.77 22.26
N VAL A 2 -22.00 15.87 20.93
CA VAL A 2 -21.37 14.88 20.05
C VAL A 2 -19.88 15.12 20.18
N GLN A 3 -19.16 14.23 20.86
CA GLN A 3 -17.71 14.28 20.89
C GLN A 3 -17.23 14.04 19.46
N SER A 4 -16.62 15.06 18.85
CA SER A 4 -15.90 14.89 17.59
C SER A 4 -14.88 13.78 17.79
N PRO A 5 -14.81 12.78 16.90
CA PRO A 5 -13.77 11.76 17.01
C PRO A 5 -12.42 12.46 17.08
N PRO A 6 -11.47 11.94 17.88
CA PRO A 6 -10.11 12.47 17.88
C PRO A 6 -9.61 12.56 16.44
N PRO A 7 -8.85 13.61 16.08
CA PRO A 7 -8.30 13.70 14.75
C PRO A 7 -7.56 12.39 14.44
N PRO A 8 -7.73 11.83 13.23
CA PRO A 8 -7.09 10.56 12.90
C PRO A 8 -5.59 10.69 13.16
N SER A 9 -5.02 9.66 13.79
CA SER A 9 -3.60 9.68 14.17
C SER A 9 -2.66 9.65 12.95
N ILE A 10 -3.23 9.49 11.74
CA ILE A 10 -2.57 9.66 10.44
C ILE A 10 -3.27 10.72 9.60
N SER A 11 -2.50 11.43 8.78
CA SER A 11 -3.01 12.43 7.85
C SER A 11 -3.90 11.80 6.77
N PRO A 12 -4.85 12.57 6.18
CA PRO A 12 -5.65 12.10 5.04
C PRO A 12 -4.80 11.61 3.86
N ARG A 13 -3.60 12.17 3.70
CA ARG A 13 -2.62 11.75 2.68
C ARG A 13 -2.09 10.34 2.94
N GLN A 14 -1.61 10.09 4.15
CA GLN A 14 -1.14 8.76 4.60
C GLN A 14 -2.26 7.72 4.50
N MET A 15 -3.48 8.11 4.85
CA MET A 15 -4.67 7.27 4.71
C MET A 15 -4.91 6.82 3.26
N ASN A 16 -4.82 7.75 2.30
CA ASN A 16 -5.08 7.43 0.90
C ASN A 16 -4.02 6.48 0.34
N LEU A 17 -2.74 6.70 0.66
CA LEU A 17 -1.64 5.81 0.26
C LEU A 17 -1.88 4.38 0.77
N LEU A 18 -2.19 4.25 2.06
CA LEU A 18 -2.46 2.98 2.70
C LEU A 18 -3.61 2.21 2.07
N ARG A 19 -4.70 2.92 1.77
CA ARG A 19 -5.87 2.32 1.13
C ARG A 19 -5.52 1.83 -0.27
N ILE A 20 -4.75 2.59 -1.05
CA ILE A 20 -4.37 2.15 -2.40
C ILE A 20 -3.50 0.90 -2.35
N VAL A 21 -2.47 0.89 -1.49
CA VAL A 21 -1.57 -0.26 -1.32
C VAL A 21 -2.36 -1.49 -0.86
N THR A 22 -3.29 -1.32 0.07
CA THR A 22 -4.16 -2.41 0.54
C THR A 22 -5.06 -2.91 -0.59
N THR A 23 -5.71 -2.02 -1.36
CA THR A 23 -6.56 -2.43 -2.48
C THR A 23 -5.78 -3.21 -3.53
N MET A 24 -4.51 -2.86 -3.77
CA MET A 24 -3.61 -3.63 -4.63
C MET A 24 -3.27 -5.00 -4.04
N ALA A 25 -3.06 -5.08 -2.72
CA ALA A 25 -2.78 -6.33 -2.02
C ALA A 25 -3.99 -7.27 -1.96
N TRP A 26 -5.19 -6.73 -2.17
CA TRP A 26 -6.45 -7.46 -2.26
C TRP A 26 -6.88 -7.78 -3.69
N ALA A 27 -6.09 -7.39 -4.71
CA ALA A 27 -6.49 -7.48 -6.11
C ALA A 27 -6.75 -8.91 -6.60
N ASP A 28 -6.04 -9.90 -6.06
CA ASP A 28 -6.23 -11.33 -6.32
C ASP A 28 -7.24 -11.99 -5.35
N GLY A 29 -7.79 -11.21 -4.41
CA GLY A 29 -8.72 -11.67 -3.39
C GLY A 29 -8.08 -12.46 -2.24
N GLU A 30 -6.75 -12.58 -2.18
CA GLU A 30 -6.04 -13.38 -1.19
C GLU A 30 -4.89 -12.62 -0.53
N LEU A 31 -5.24 -11.73 0.39
CA LEU A 31 -4.29 -11.28 1.40
C LEU A 31 -4.42 -12.17 2.63
N ALA A 32 -3.35 -12.88 3.01
CA ALA A 32 -3.43 -13.73 4.19
C ALA A 32 -3.69 -12.88 5.44
N GLN A 33 -4.54 -13.36 6.34
CA GLN A 33 -4.84 -12.66 7.59
C GLN A 33 -3.56 -12.36 8.39
N GLU A 34 -2.56 -13.23 8.30
CA GLU A 34 -1.24 -13.07 8.90
C GLU A 34 -0.48 -11.88 8.29
N GLU A 35 -0.53 -11.71 6.97
CA GLU A 35 0.10 -10.57 6.30
C GLU A 35 -0.63 -9.26 6.61
N VAL A 36 -1.96 -9.29 6.69
CA VAL A 36 -2.78 -8.17 7.17
C VAL A 36 -2.35 -7.77 8.58
N ASP A 37 -2.22 -8.73 9.49
CA ASP A 37 -1.88 -8.45 10.89
C ASP A 37 -0.46 -7.88 11.02
N VAL A 38 0.52 -8.42 10.30
CA VAL A 38 1.89 -7.87 10.28
C VAL A 38 1.88 -6.45 9.68
N MET A 39 1.09 -6.21 8.64
CA MET A 39 0.98 -4.89 8.01
C MET A 39 0.41 -3.87 8.99
N LEU A 40 -0.71 -4.22 9.63
CA LEU A 40 -1.35 -3.41 10.65
C LEU A 40 -0.41 -3.11 11.83
N ASP A 41 0.37 -4.10 12.29
CA ASP A 41 1.30 -3.92 13.40
C ASP A 41 2.49 -3.01 13.03
N ARG A 42 3.08 -3.16 11.83
CA ARG A 42 4.17 -2.29 11.37
C ARG A 42 3.71 -0.86 11.14
N LEU A 43 2.62 -0.70 10.40
CA LEU A 43 2.08 0.62 10.06
C LEU A 43 1.63 1.35 11.31
N SER A 44 0.87 0.69 12.20
CA SER A 44 0.47 1.31 13.46
C SER A 44 1.68 1.68 14.31
N GLY A 45 2.75 0.88 14.30
CA GLY A 45 4.00 1.18 14.99
C GLY A 45 4.73 2.40 14.44
N MET A 46 4.69 2.61 13.12
CA MET A 46 5.31 3.78 12.48
C MET A 46 4.61 5.10 12.82
N PHE A 47 3.28 5.06 12.97
CA PHE A 47 2.48 6.25 13.23
C PHE A 47 2.23 6.53 14.72
N ALA A 48 2.46 5.55 15.57
CA ALA A 48 2.20 5.67 17.00
C ALA A 48 3.36 6.31 17.75
N ALA A 49 3.04 7.26 18.63
CA ALA A 49 4.00 7.78 19.61
C ALA A 49 4.14 6.86 20.84
N ASP A 50 3.12 6.03 21.13
CA ASP A 50 3.11 5.11 22.27
C ASP A 50 2.26 3.84 22.00
N ALA A 51 2.45 2.80 22.81
CA ALA A 51 1.74 1.53 22.66
C ALA A 51 0.18 1.65 22.73
N PRO A 52 -0.41 2.47 23.62
CA PRO A 52 -1.85 2.74 23.60
C PRO A 52 -2.36 3.42 22.33
N GLN A 53 -1.54 4.25 21.68
CA GLN A 53 -1.87 4.88 20.40
C GLN A 53 -1.71 3.88 19.25
N GLN A 54 -0.68 3.03 19.28
CA GLN A 54 -0.47 1.95 18.30
C GLN A 54 -1.70 1.04 18.22
N GLN A 55 -2.22 0.61 19.37
CA GLN A 55 -3.36 -0.30 19.37
C GLN A 55 -4.65 0.34 18.82
N ARG A 56 -4.83 1.66 19.01
CA ARG A 56 -5.94 2.42 18.40
C ARG A 56 -5.73 2.58 16.90
N LEU A 57 -4.53 2.96 16.48
CA LEU A 57 -4.15 3.06 15.07
C LEU A 57 -4.35 1.74 14.34
N ARG A 58 -3.98 0.62 14.95
CA ARG A 58 -4.18 -0.71 14.39
C ARG A 58 -5.65 -1.00 14.10
N GLN A 59 -6.54 -0.70 15.06
CA GLN A 59 -7.98 -0.87 14.87
C GLN A 59 -8.54 0.06 13.79
N GLU A 60 -8.13 1.34 13.81
CA GLU A 60 -8.52 2.29 12.78
C GLU A 60 -8.09 1.82 11.38
N LEU A 61 -6.83 1.42 11.22
CA LEU A 61 -6.29 0.88 9.97
C LEU A 61 -7.07 -0.36 9.52
N GLN A 62 -7.38 -1.29 10.42
CA GLN A 62 -8.18 -2.46 10.11
C GLN A 62 -9.57 -2.08 9.58
N ASP A 63 -10.26 -1.16 10.25
CA ASP A 63 -11.57 -0.66 9.83
C ASP A 63 -11.50 0.06 8.47
N TYR A 64 -10.38 0.70 8.14
CA TYR A 64 -10.17 1.33 6.84
C TYR A 64 -9.88 0.32 5.73
N MET A 65 -9.12 -0.74 6.01
CA MET A 65 -8.89 -1.82 5.06
C MET A 65 -10.20 -2.54 4.70
N MET A 66 -11.10 -2.71 5.68
CA MET A 66 -12.42 -3.31 5.46
C MET A 66 -13.37 -2.46 4.60
N GLN A 67 -13.11 -1.16 4.42
CA GLN A 67 -13.97 -0.29 3.61
C GLN A 67 -13.84 -0.52 2.10
N ASN A 68 -12.90 -1.35 1.65
CA ASN A 68 -12.67 -1.78 0.26
C ASN A 68 -12.99 -0.68 -0.78
N ILE A 69 -12.29 0.45 -0.65
CA ILE A 69 -12.55 1.62 -1.49
C ILE A 69 -11.86 1.41 -2.85
N PRO A 70 -12.58 1.61 -3.97
CA PRO A 70 -12.02 1.42 -5.30
C PRO A 70 -10.88 2.39 -5.62
N LEU A 71 -9.92 1.96 -6.45
CA LEU A 71 -8.75 2.76 -6.85
C LEU A 71 -9.15 4.05 -7.54
N GLU A 72 -10.26 4.06 -8.28
CA GLU A 72 -10.82 5.23 -8.97
C GLU A 72 -11.21 6.36 -8.00
N GLU A 73 -11.52 6.02 -6.75
CA GLU A 73 -11.86 7.00 -5.71
C GLU A 73 -10.64 7.50 -4.93
N LEU A 74 -9.54 6.74 -4.94
CA LEU A 74 -8.33 7.03 -4.17
C LEU A 74 -7.27 7.75 -5.01
N THR A 75 -7.09 7.34 -6.26
CA THR A 75 -6.12 7.93 -7.19
C THR A 75 -6.28 9.44 -7.41
N PRO A 76 -7.50 10.03 -7.48
CA PRO A 76 -7.66 11.48 -7.63
C PRO A 76 -7.29 12.27 -6.36
N LYS A 77 -7.14 11.59 -5.22
CA LYS A 77 -6.79 12.22 -3.93
C LYS A 77 -5.28 12.34 -3.72
N LEU A 78 -4.47 11.76 -4.62
CA LEU A 78 -3.02 11.90 -4.61
C LEU A 78 -2.61 13.29 -5.10
N GLN A 79 -1.78 13.97 -4.32
CA GLN A 79 -1.27 15.31 -4.60
C GLN A 79 0.10 15.23 -5.29
N GLY A 80 0.06 15.26 -6.62
CA GLY A 80 1.24 15.42 -7.47
C GLY A 80 1.90 14.11 -7.91
N ASP A 81 2.85 14.24 -8.84
CA ASP A 81 3.44 13.11 -9.55
C ASP A 81 4.30 12.22 -8.66
N GLU A 82 4.92 12.76 -7.61
CA GLU A 82 5.71 11.98 -6.65
C GLU A 82 4.86 10.95 -5.90
N GLU A 83 3.68 11.34 -5.43
CA GLU A 83 2.78 10.40 -4.76
C GLU A 83 2.29 9.30 -5.69
N LYS A 84 2.01 9.67 -6.95
CA LYS A 84 1.61 8.72 -7.98
C LYS A 84 2.72 7.70 -8.26
N LYS A 85 3.98 8.14 -8.36
CA LYS A 85 5.14 7.25 -8.54
C LYS A 85 5.29 6.28 -7.37
N ILE A 86 5.10 6.76 -6.14
CA ILE A 86 5.21 5.93 -4.94
C ILE A 86 4.12 4.89 -4.93
N VAL A 87 2.88 5.30 -5.18
CA VAL A 87 1.74 4.38 -5.27
C VAL A 87 1.97 3.32 -6.36
N LEU A 88 2.49 3.73 -7.52
CA LEU A 88 2.83 2.84 -8.61
C LEU A 88 3.90 1.82 -8.21
N ARG A 89 4.95 2.28 -7.53
CA ARG A 89 6.03 1.44 -7.03
C ARG A 89 5.52 0.43 -6.02
N LEU A 90 4.84 0.91 -4.98
CA LEU A 90 4.31 0.07 -3.91
C LEU A 90 3.30 -0.94 -4.45
N GLY A 91 2.43 -0.54 -5.38
CA GLY A 91 1.50 -1.45 -6.04
C GLY A 91 2.20 -2.58 -6.81
N TYR A 92 3.34 -2.28 -7.45
CA TYR A 92 4.14 -3.29 -8.16
C TYR A 92 4.83 -4.26 -7.20
N GLU A 93 5.37 -3.75 -6.09
CA GLU A 93 6.05 -4.57 -5.09
C GLU A 93 5.07 -5.49 -4.36
N VAL A 94 3.86 -4.99 -4.11
CA VAL A 94 2.77 -5.77 -3.53
C VAL A 94 2.42 -6.96 -4.40
N ILE A 95 2.10 -6.73 -5.68
CA ILE A 95 1.75 -7.84 -6.58
C ILE A 95 2.92 -8.79 -6.81
N CYS A 96 4.18 -8.31 -6.80
CA CYS A 96 5.33 -9.18 -6.96
C CYS A 96 5.63 -10.03 -5.72
N SER A 97 5.35 -9.52 -4.53
CA SER A 97 5.62 -10.21 -3.27
C SER A 97 4.43 -11.03 -2.77
N SER A 98 3.25 -10.87 -3.40
CA SER A 98 2.07 -11.75 -3.27
C SER A 98 2.29 -13.15 -3.89
N ALA A 99 3.37 -13.35 -4.65
CA ALA A 99 3.74 -14.63 -5.26
C ALA A 99 3.88 -15.74 -4.20
N ARG A 100 2.87 -16.60 -4.10
CA ARG A 100 2.68 -17.58 -3.02
C ARG A 100 3.73 -18.69 -3.04
N THR A 101 4.34 -18.94 -4.20
CA THR A 101 5.41 -19.90 -4.37
C THR A 101 6.49 -19.38 -5.31
N PRO A 102 7.77 -19.68 -5.06
CA PRO A 102 8.88 -19.32 -5.95
C PRO A 102 8.82 -20.02 -7.33
N GLU A 103 7.89 -20.96 -7.51
CA GLU A 103 7.66 -21.71 -8.74
C GLU A 103 6.49 -21.16 -9.59
N GLU A 104 5.66 -20.27 -9.05
CA GLU A 104 4.59 -19.57 -9.78
C GLU A 104 5.12 -18.31 -10.46
N GLU A 105 4.39 -17.85 -11.50
CA GLU A 105 4.65 -16.53 -12.09
C GLU A 105 4.51 -15.46 -11.01
N LYS A 106 5.49 -14.55 -10.90
CA LYS A 106 5.55 -13.53 -9.86
C LYS A 106 4.33 -12.59 -9.81
N ILE A 107 3.58 -12.51 -10.91
CA ILE A 107 2.36 -11.70 -11.03
C ILE A 107 1.37 -12.52 -11.85
N ASN A 108 0.15 -12.72 -11.35
CA ASN A 108 -0.91 -13.41 -12.08
C ASN A 108 -1.70 -12.45 -13.00
N ALA A 109 -2.62 -12.97 -13.82
CA ALA A 109 -3.38 -12.15 -14.76
C ALA A 109 -4.31 -11.11 -14.09
N GLU A 110 -4.84 -11.41 -12.91
CA GLU A 110 -5.75 -10.53 -12.16
C GLU A 110 -4.98 -9.37 -11.51
N GLU A 111 -3.82 -9.66 -10.93
CA GLU A 111 -2.89 -8.67 -10.39
C GLU A 111 -2.34 -7.76 -11.49
N ALA A 112 -1.98 -8.33 -12.65
CA ALA A 112 -1.53 -7.56 -13.80
C ALA A 112 -2.65 -6.63 -14.31
N GLU A 113 -3.90 -7.08 -14.32
CA GLU A 113 -5.04 -6.24 -14.71
C GLU A 113 -5.29 -5.11 -13.70
N ALA A 114 -5.24 -5.41 -12.40
CA ALA A 114 -5.37 -4.41 -11.34
C ALA A 114 -4.24 -3.38 -11.37
N TYR A 115 -3.01 -3.83 -11.64
CA TYR A 115 -1.85 -2.95 -11.78
C TYR A 115 -1.95 -2.07 -13.02
N GLN A 116 -2.37 -2.63 -14.15
CA GLN A 116 -2.60 -1.84 -15.37
C GLN A 116 -3.69 -0.78 -15.13
N LYS A 117 -4.77 -1.12 -14.43
CA LYS A 117 -5.79 -0.14 -14.02
C LYS A 117 -5.19 0.97 -13.15
N LEU A 118 -4.30 0.63 -12.22
CA LEU A 118 -3.61 1.63 -11.41
C LEU A 118 -2.76 2.57 -12.29
N VAL A 119 -1.95 2.03 -13.21
CA VAL A 119 -1.14 2.81 -14.16
C VAL A 119 -2.01 3.77 -14.96
N ASP A 120 -3.11 3.27 -15.50
CA ASP A 120 -4.05 4.04 -16.31
C ASP A 120 -4.70 5.18 -15.51
N LEU A 121 -5.03 4.94 -14.24
CA LEU A 121 -5.63 5.94 -13.33
C LEU A 121 -4.62 6.98 -12.84
N LEU A 122 -3.34 6.62 -12.71
CA LEU A 122 -2.30 7.54 -12.28
C LEU A 122 -1.95 8.55 -13.37
N ASP A 123 -2.24 8.27 -14.64
CA ASP A 123 -1.99 9.16 -15.78
C ASP A 123 -0.53 9.68 -15.78
N LEU A 124 0.41 8.76 -15.55
CA LEU A 124 1.85 9.04 -15.51
C LEU A 124 2.48 8.82 -16.90
N PRO A 125 3.58 9.53 -17.23
CA PRO A 125 4.32 9.29 -18.46
C PRO A 125 4.84 7.84 -18.49
N PRO A 126 4.74 7.14 -19.64
CA PRO A 126 5.19 5.75 -19.74
C PRO A 126 6.68 5.58 -19.41
N GLU A 127 7.52 6.57 -19.75
CA GLU A 127 8.95 6.58 -19.37
C GLU A 127 9.15 6.59 -17.85
N THR A 128 8.29 7.31 -17.11
CA THR A 128 8.34 7.33 -15.65
C THR A 128 7.84 6.02 -15.06
N VAL A 129 6.80 5.43 -15.66
CA VAL A 129 6.25 4.15 -15.23
C VAL A 129 7.30 3.05 -15.36
N GLU A 130 7.96 2.95 -16.52
CA GLU A 130 9.03 1.97 -16.75
C GLU A 130 10.20 2.16 -15.79
N GLN A 131 10.61 3.41 -15.54
CA GLN A 131 11.69 3.69 -14.60
C GLN A 131 11.35 3.23 -13.19
N VAL A 132 10.15 3.56 -12.70
CA VAL A 132 9.68 3.19 -11.37
C VAL A 132 9.58 1.67 -11.23
N ILE A 133 9.09 0.97 -12.26
CA ILE A 133 9.00 -0.49 -12.28
C ILE A 133 10.40 -1.12 -12.26
N ALA A 134 11.34 -0.60 -13.05
CA ALA A 134 12.71 -1.10 -13.07
C ALA A 134 13.41 -0.94 -11.72
N GLU A 135 13.19 0.20 -11.04
CA GLU A 135 13.67 0.42 -9.67
C GLU A 135 13.01 -0.54 -8.67
N ALA A 136 11.69 -0.74 -8.77
CA ALA A 136 10.95 -1.69 -7.92
C ALA A 136 11.43 -3.14 -8.11
N GLN A 137 11.63 -3.57 -9.36
CA GLN A 137 12.11 -4.92 -9.68
C GLN A 137 13.50 -5.21 -9.10
N ALA A 138 14.37 -4.19 -9.04
CA ALA A 138 15.70 -4.34 -8.47
C ALA A 138 15.64 -4.61 -6.95
N ASP A 139 14.68 -4.00 -6.25
CA ASP A 139 14.51 -4.13 -4.80
C ASP A 139 13.79 -5.42 -4.39
N VAL A 140 12.79 -5.87 -5.16
CA VAL A 140 12.01 -7.08 -4.86
C VAL A 140 12.85 -8.36 -5.02
N CYS A 141 14.08 -8.27 -5.51
CA CYS A 141 15.02 -9.39 -5.55
C CYS A 141 15.70 -9.66 -4.19
N GLU A 142 15.51 -8.81 -3.17
CA GLU A 142 15.92 -9.12 -1.80
C GLU A 142 14.73 -9.80 -1.08
N ASP A 143 14.93 -11.03 -0.58
CA ASP A 143 13.95 -11.92 0.12
C ASP A 143 13.38 -11.30 1.43
N GLU A 144 12.95 -10.03 1.43
CA GLU A 144 12.21 -9.40 2.53
C GLU A 144 10.70 -9.65 2.37
N SER A 145 10.00 -9.75 3.50
CA SER A 145 8.53 -9.87 3.50
C SER A 145 7.92 -8.61 2.84
N LEU A 146 6.84 -8.79 2.05
CA LEU A 146 6.04 -7.71 1.44
C LEU A 146 5.84 -6.54 2.40
N VAL A 147 5.47 -6.88 3.64
CA VAL A 147 5.14 -5.93 4.69
C VAL A 147 6.37 -5.17 5.19
N ASP A 148 7.54 -5.80 5.16
CA ASP A 148 8.79 -5.22 5.61
C ASP A 148 9.28 -4.15 4.64
N SER A 149 9.29 -4.47 3.34
CA SER A 149 9.61 -3.52 2.27
C SER A 149 8.64 -2.33 2.29
N LEU A 150 7.33 -2.60 2.39
CA LEU A 150 6.30 -1.56 2.43
C LEU A 150 6.47 -0.60 3.60
N ALA A 151 6.66 -1.14 4.81
CA ALA A 151 6.83 -0.33 6.00
C ALA A 151 8.05 0.59 5.88
N ARG A 152 9.18 0.06 5.41
CA ARG A 152 10.42 0.82 5.25
C ARG A 152 10.29 1.94 4.22
N LYS A 153 9.66 1.68 3.07
CA LYS A 153 9.49 2.70 2.02
C LYS A 153 8.52 3.79 2.41
N LEU A 154 7.46 3.42 3.12
CA LEU A 154 6.57 4.40 3.72
C LEU A 154 7.33 5.23 4.77
N GLU A 155 8.20 4.63 5.58
CA GLU A 155 9.02 5.35 6.56
C GLU A 155 9.99 6.34 5.89
N GLU A 156 10.72 5.91 4.87
CA GLU A 156 11.65 6.74 4.10
C GLU A 156 10.96 7.93 3.43
N PHE A 157 9.72 7.76 2.96
CA PHE A 157 8.95 8.84 2.37
C PHE A 157 8.34 9.81 3.40
N MET A 158 8.19 9.37 4.65
CA MET A 158 7.55 10.14 5.71
C MET A 158 8.51 10.90 6.61
N GLN A 159 9.83 10.70 6.45
CA GLN A 159 10.87 11.56 7.01
C GLN A 159 11.02 12.87 6.24
#